data_AF-A0A098TMA9-F1
#
_entry.id   AF-A0A098TMA9-F1
#
_cell.length_a   1.000
_cell.length_b   1.000
_cell.length_c   1.000
_cell.angle_alpha   90.00
_cell.angle_beta   90.00
_cell.angle_gamma   90.00
#
_symmetry.space_group_name_H-M   'P 1'
#
loop_
_entity.id
_entity.type
_entity.pdbx_description
1 polymer ?
#
loop_
_entity_poly.entity_id
_entity_poly.type
_entity_poly.pdbx_seq_one_letter_code
_entity_poly.pdbx_strand_id
1 'polypeptide(L)' 'MDQIMELTLEQEFRLRSFADLVKQMSREQAQEFLIEQNQLMMMREAMYRELLKQEWKLNLDDARPDLVV' A
#
# COMPACT_ATOMS: atom_id res chain seq x y z
N MET A 1 -6.66 -19.19 -5.13
CA MET A 1 -6.25 -19.40 -3.72
C MET A 1 -6.58 -18.11 -3.00
N ASP A 2 -7.83 -17.96 -2.59
CA ASP A 2 -8.30 -16.77 -1.87
C ASP A 2 -8.09 -16.96 -0.37
N GLN A 3 -6.82 -17.09 0.04
CA GLN A 3 -6.51 -16.87 1.44
C GLN A 3 -6.62 -15.37 1.69
N ILE A 4 -7.76 -14.97 2.26
CA ILE A 4 -7.90 -13.67 2.90
C ILE A 4 -6.71 -13.55 3.85
N MET A 5 -5.83 -12.57 3.62
CA MET A 5 -4.71 -12.32 4.53
C MET A 5 -5.31 -11.91 5.87
N GLU A 6 -5.31 -12.83 6.82
CA GLU A 6 -5.74 -12.55 8.18
C GLU A 6 -4.76 -11.57 8.83
N LEU A 7 -5.31 -10.63 9.60
CA LEU A 7 -4.48 -9.73 10.39
C LEU A 7 -3.81 -10.54 11.50
N THR A 8 -2.56 -10.20 11.82
CA THR A 8 -1.95 -10.71 13.04
C THR A 8 -2.63 -10.09 14.27
N LEU A 9 -2.54 -10.75 15.44
CA LEU A 9 -3.09 -10.23 16.70
C LEU A 9 -2.63 -8.79 17.00
N GLU A 10 -1.37 -8.47 16.69
CA GLU A 10 -0.84 -7.12 16.85
C GLU A 10 -1.51 -6.12 15.90
N GLN A 11 -1.73 -6.51 14.65
CA GLN A 11 -2.42 -5.67 13.67
C GLN A 11 -3.89 -5.45 14.06
N GLU A 12 -4.57 -6.46 14.60
CA GLU A 12 -5.91 -6.32 15.16
C GLU A 12 -5.94 -5.35 16.35
N PHE A 13 -4.97 -5.47 17.27
CA PHE A 13 -4.85 -4.55 18.41
C PHE A 13 -4.61 -3.10 17.94
N ARG A 14 -3.74 -2.91 16.95
CA ARG A 14 -3.49 -1.61 16.32
C ARG A 14 -4.75 -1.07 15.66
N LEU A 15 -5.50 -1.90 14.93
CA LEU A 15 -6.76 -1.51 14.31
C LEU A 15 -7.80 -1.06 15.35
N ARG A 16 -7.91 -1.79 16.47
CA ARG A 16 -8.80 -1.41 17.57
C ARG A 16 -8.41 -0.07 18.18
N SER A 17 -7.13 0.11 18.50
CA SER A 17 -6.60 1.36 19.06
C SER A 17 -6.83 2.54 18.12
N PHE A 18 -6.62 2.32 16.83
CA PHE A 18 -6.87 3.32 15.79
C PHE A 18 -8.36 3.68 15.66
N ALA A 19 -9.26 2.70 15.72
CA ALA A 19 -10.70 2.95 15.69
C ALA A 19 -11.18 3.81 16.87
N ASP A 20 -10.61 3.62 18.05
CA ASP A 20 -10.96 4.42 19.23
C ASP A 20 -10.46 5.87 19.12
N LEU A 21 -9.40 6.13 18.34
CA LEU A 21 -8.97 7.49 17.97
C LEU A 21 -9.91 8.12 16.93
N VAL A 22 -10.28 7.38 15.87
CA VAL A 22 -11.17 7.90 14.81
C VAL A 22 -12.53 8.31 15.37
N LYS A 23 -13.07 7.56 16.34
CA LYS A 23 -14.35 7.91 17.01
C LYS A 23 -14.31 9.25 17.76
N GLN A 24 -13.13 9.75 18.11
CA GLN A 24 -12.96 11.02 18.82
C GLN A 24 -12.75 12.20 17.86
N MET A 25 -12.59 11.95 16.56
CA MET A 25 -12.38 13.01 15.58
C MET A 25 -13.66 13.81 15.33
N SER A 26 -13.50 15.12 15.11
CA SER A 26 -14.57 15.92 14.52
C SER A 26 -14.84 15.45 13.09
N ARG A 27 -15.97 15.89 12.53
CA ARG A 27 -16.31 15.61 11.13
C ARG A 27 -15.25 16.17 10.17
N GLU A 28 -14.77 17.40 10.39
CA GLU A 28 -13.74 17.98 9.51
C GLU A 28 -12.43 17.19 9.62
N GLN A 29 -11.99 16.86 10.84
CA GLN A 29 -10.77 16.07 11.06
C GLN A 29 -10.85 14.71 10.38
N ALA A 30 -11.98 14.02 10.48
CA ALA A 30 -12.18 12.73 9.82
C ALA A 30 -12.14 12.86 8.28
N GLN A 31 -12.70 13.94 7.72
CA GLN A 31 -12.67 14.19 6.28
C GLN A 31 -11.25 14.44 5.76
N GLU A 32 -10.50 15.32 6.42
CA GLU A 32 -9.10 15.61 6.10
C GLU A 32 -8.26 14.34 6.20
N PHE A 33 -8.42 13.61 7.32
CA PHE A 33 -7.71 12.37 7.56
C PHE A 33 -7.99 11.31 6.48
N LEU A 34 -9.25 11.15 6.03
CA LEU A 34 -9.60 10.19 4.98
C LEU A 34 -8.94 10.51 3.63
N ILE A 35 -8.83 11.79 3.29
CA ILE A 35 -8.16 12.23 2.06
C ILE A 35 -6.67 11.87 2.13
N GLU A 36 -6.01 12.18 3.25
CA GLU A 36 -4.60 11.84 3.46
C GLU A 36 -4.35 10.34 3.44
N GLN A 37 -5.20 9.54 4.10
CA GLN A 37 -5.07 8.08 4.08
C GLN A 37 -5.20 7.53 2.67
N ASN A 38 -6.12 8.05 1.85
CA ASN A 38 -6.25 7.60 0.46
C ASN A 38 -4.98 7.92 -0.35
N GLN A 39 -4.39 9.10 -0.15
CA GLN A 39 -3.12 9.45 -0.78
C GLN A 39 -1.99 8.50 -0.35
N LEU A 40 -1.87 8.22 0.95
CA LEU A 40 -0.88 7.26 1.48
C LEU A 40 -1.09 5.85 0.91
N MET A 41 -2.35 5.42 0.72
CA MET A 41 -2.67 4.12 0.11
C MET A 41 -2.18 4.04 -1.34
N MET A 42 -2.41 5.09 -2.15
CA MET A 42 -1.91 5.14 -3.53
C MET A 42 -0.38 5.12 -3.59
N MET A 43 0.30 5.85 -2.71
CA MET A 43 1.77 5.84 -2.64
C MET A 43 2.32 4.47 -2.22
N ARG A 44 1.70 3.83 -1.23
CA ARG A 44 2.06 2.48 -0.79
C ARG A 44 1.88 1.45 -1.93
N GLU A 45 0.80 1.58 -2.69
CA GLU A 45 0.57 0.74 -3.87
C GLU A 45 1.66 0.94 -4.93
N ALA A 46 1.98 2.19 -5.28
CA ALA A 46 3.05 2.49 -6.23
C ALA A 46 4.40 1.94 -5.77
N MET A 47 4.72 2.07 -4.48
CA MET A 47 5.94 1.52 -3.87
C MET A 47 6.00 -0.01 -3.99
N TYR A 48 4.92 -0.73 -3.66
CA TYR A 48 4.88 -2.18 -3.81
C TYR A 48 4.98 -2.62 -5.26
N ARG A 49 4.34 -1.91 -6.19
CA ARG A 49 4.48 -2.18 -7.63
C ARG A 49 5.93 -2.05 -8.08
N GLU A 50 6.64 -1.02 -7.63
CA GLU A 50 8.06 -0.84 -8.01
C GLU A 50 8.96 -1.90 -7.38
N LEU A 51 8.74 -2.24 -6.10
CA LEU A 51 9.47 -3.33 -5.44
C LEU A 51 9.29 -4.66 -6.19
N LEU A 52 8.06 -5.00 -6.58
CA LEU A 52 7.78 -6.22 -7.33
C LEU A 52 8.43 -6.23 -8.72
N LYS A 53 8.44 -5.10 -9.43
CA LYS A 53 9.15 -4.98 -10.72
C LYS A 53 10.65 -5.23 -10.57
N GLN A 54 11.27 -4.71 -9.51
CA GLN A 54 12.68 -4.93 -9.21
C GLN A 54 12.97 -6.40 -8.90
N GLU A 55 12.20 -7.01 -7.99
CA GLU A 55 12.35 -8.43 -7.62
C GLU A 55 12.16 -9.37 -8.81
N TRP A 56 11.20 -9.06 -9.70
CA TRP A 56 10.93 -9.87 -10.88
C TRP A 56 11.75 -9.46 -12.11
N LYS A 57 12.71 -8.54 -11.97
CA LYS A 57 13.57 -8.05 -13.06
C LYS A 57 12.78 -7.53 -14.27
N LEU A 58 11.54 -7.07 -14.06
CA LEU A 58 10.68 -6.57 -15.14
C LEU A 58 11.14 -5.23 -15.71
N ASN A 59 12.09 -4.57 -15.05
CA ASN A 59 12.78 -3.39 -15.56
C ASN A 59 13.87 -3.72 -16.61
N LEU A 60 14.09 -5.01 -16.96
CA LEU A 60 15.15 -5.46 -17.90
C LEU A 60 14.68 -5.72 -19.35
N ASP A 61 13.40 -5.54 -19.68
CA ASP A 61 12.91 -5.78 -21.06
C ASP A 61 13.11 -4.59 -22.03
N ASP A 62 13.63 -3.45 -21.56
CA ASP A 62 13.95 -2.29 -22.42
C ASP A 62 15.43 -2.25 -22.89
N ALA A 63 16.24 -3.28 -22.61
CA ALA A 63 17.64 -3.35 -23.04
C ALA A 63 17.97 -4.64 -23.82
N ARG A 64 17.36 -4.80 -25.01
CA ARG A 64 18.03 -5.53 -26.09
C ARG A 64 17.95 -4.75 -27.41
N PRO A 65 18.93 -3.87 -27.69
CA PRO A 65 19.12 -3.32 -29.02
C PRO A 65 20.05 -4.16 -29.92
N ASP A 66 20.73 -5.21 -29.42
CA ASP A 66 21.87 -5.79 -30.15
C ASP A 66 21.75 -7.30 -30.38
N LEU A 67 20.73 -7.69 -31.14
CA LEU A 67 20.85 -8.79 -32.09
C LEU A 67 20.88 -8.16 -33.49
N VAL A 68 22.01 -7.57 -33.86
CA VAL A 68 22.35 -7.25 -35.25
C VAL A 68 23.60 -8.06 -35.58
N VAL A 69 23.35 -9.12 -36.35
CA VAL A 69 24.23 -9.89 -37.28
C VAL A 69 25.73 -9.85 -37.03
#